data_AF-A0A8T4Y4T7-F1
#
_entry.id   AF-A0A8T4Y4T7-F1
#
_cell.length_a   1.000
_cell.length_b   1.000
_cell.length_c   1.000
_cell.angle_alpha   90.00
_cell.angle_beta   90.00
_cell.angle_gamma   90.00
#
_symmetry.space_group_name_H-M   'P 1'
#
loop_
_entity.id
_entity.type
_entity.pdbx_description
1 polymer ?
#
loop_
_entity_poly.entity_id
_entity_poly.type
_entity_poly.pdbx_seq_one_letter_code
_entity_poly.pdbx_strand_id
1 'polypeptide(L)'
;MPRLVERNMIVKDWRKTPMKIALVYPGGYRAGMTGLTVQLLYHLFNLRDDCLCERVFIDGSKPPRSVESGRTLEDFDVIATTISYERGYIGLLGGLRDSGIPLRRMDRDYRYPILLAGGIVPTSNPTVLEDYVDVFAVGDAEPIIDELVEVYMEQHSKQGRLEALSGM
;
A
#
# COMPACT_ATOMS: atom_id res chain seq x y z
N MET A 1 -0.41 -28.95 9.75
CA MET A 1 -0.67 -27.89 10.76
C MET A 1 -2.05 -27.30 10.49
N PRO A 2 -2.89 -27.05 11.51
CA PRO A 2 -4.15 -26.35 11.29
C PRO A 2 -3.87 -24.95 10.71
N ARG A 3 -4.57 -24.59 9.64
CA ARG A 3 -4.48 -23.25 9.04
C ARG A 3 -5.09 -22.29 10.05
N LEU A 4 -4.27 -21.43 10.66
CA LEU A 4 -4.74 -20.37 11.54
C LEU A 4 -5.57 -19.42 10.68
N VAL A 5 -6.88 -19.38 10.89
CA VAL A 5 -7.79 -18.50 10.13
C VAL A 5 -7.85 -17.17 10.84
N GLU A 6 -7.50 -16.10 10.13
CA GLU A 6 -7.59 -14.76 10.67
C GLU A 6 -9.06 -14.33 10.78
N ARG A 7 -9.43 -13.81 11.96
CA ARG A 7 -10.77 -13.28 12.21
C ARG A 7 -10.79 -11.81 11.76
N ASN A 8 -11.89 -11.37 11.14
CA ASN A 8 -12.11 -10.03 10.57
C ASN A 8 -11.44 -9.77 9.21
N MET A 9 -11.25 -10.83 8.43
CA MET A 9 -10.85 -10.70 7.04
C MET A 9 -12.03 -10.24 6.17
N ILE A 10 -11.90 -9.11 5.50
CA ILE A 10 -12.81 -8.64 4.46
C ILE A 10 -12.26 -9.11 3.12
N VAL A 11 -13.04 -9.93 2.41
CA VAL A 11 -12.67 -10.46 1.09
C VAL A 11 -13.68 -9.96 0.07
N LYS A 12 -13.19 -9.20 -0.91
CA LYS A 12 -13.97 -8.70 -2.05
C LYS A 12 -13.59 -9.45 -3.33
N ASP A 13 -14.48 -9.41 -4.33
CA ASP A 13 -14.25 -10.07 -5.61
C ASP A 13 -13.28 -9.25 -6.47
N TRP A 14 -12.05 -9.75 -6.59
CA TRP A 14 -10.97 -9.17 -7.39
C TRP A 14 -11.35 -8.81 -8.83
N ARG A 15 -12.28 -9.56 -9.44
CA ARG A 15 -12.70 -9.31 -10.83
C ARG A 15 -13.72 -8.18 -10.92
N LYS A 16 -14.51 -7.96 -9.88
CA LYS A 16 -15.58 -6.95 -9.86
C LYS A 16 -15.14 -5.62 -9.28
N THR A 17 -14.17 -5.64 -8.38
CA THR A 17 -13.73 -4.42 -7.70
C THR A 17 -12.70 -3.67 -8.55
N PRO A 18 -12.94 -2.40 -8.93
CA PRO A 18 -12.06 -1.68 -9.87
C PRO A 18 -10.65 -1.44 -9.36
N MET A 19 -10.47 -1.00 -8.11
CA MET A 19 -9.15 -0.64 -7.55
C MET A 19 -8.65 -1.69 -6.54
N LYS A 20 -7.38 -2.09 -6.67
CA LYS A 20 -6.74 -3.11 -5.83
C LYS A 20 -5.58 -2.48 -5.05
N ILE A 21 -5.69 -2.52 -3.73
CA ILE A 21 -4.74 -1.87 -2.83
C ILE A 21 -4.04 -2.93 -1.97
N ALA A 22 -2.71 -2.92 -2.01
CA ALA A 22 -1.89 -3.60 -1.02
C ALA A 22 -1.58 -2.63 0.12
N LEU A 23 -2.21 -2.82 1.27
CA LEU A 23 -1.86 -2.10 2.50
C LEU A 23 -0.63 -2.77 3.13
N VAL A 24 0.53 -2.21 2.84
CA VAL A 24 1.81 -2.72 3.31
C VAL A 24 2.15 -2.15 4.68
N TYR A 25 2.44 -3.04 5.62
CA TYR A 25 3.19 -2.70 6.82
C TYR A 25 4.62 -3.23 6.69
N PRO A 26 5.65 -2.36 6.68
CA PRO A 26 7.04 -2.73 6.40
C PRO A 26 7.73 -3.34 7.63
N GLY A 27 7.09 -4.34 8.23
CA GLY A 27 7.57 -5.10 9.37
C GLY A 27 6.73 -6.36 9.58
N GLY A 28 7.00 -7.08 10.66
CA GLY A 28 6.33 -8.35 10.95
C GLY A 28 4.84 -8.20 11.27
N TYR A 29 4.05 -9.21 10.89
CA TYR A 29 2.61 -9.30 11.10
C TYR A 29 2.15 -8.88 12.51
N ARG A 30 2.80 -9.40 13.56
CA ARG A 30 2.43 -9.10 14.95
C ARG A 30 2.50 -7.61 15.27
N ALA A 31 3.54 -6.92 14.82
CA ALA A 31 3.73 -5.50 15.08
C ALA A 31 2.70 -4.65 14.32
N GLY A 32 2.47 -4.96 13.05
CA GLY A 32 1.48 -4.24 12.24
C GLY A 32 0.05 -4.43 12.75
N MET A 33 -0.32 -5.65 13.15
CA MET A 33 -1.66 -5.95 13.64
C MET A 33 -1.98 -5.35 15.01
N THR A 34 -0.96 -5.04 15.82
CA THR A 34 -1.13 -4.29 17.06
C THR A 34 -1.27 -2.78 16.85
N GLY A 35 -0.97 -2.28 15.64
CA GLY A 35 -1.07 -0.87 15.30
C GLY A 35 -2.49 -0.48 14.88
N LEU A 36 -3.07 0.52 15.55
CA LEU A 36 -4.39 1.05 15.20
C LEU A 36 -4.44 1.56 13.75
N THR A 37 -3.36 2.17 13.27
CA THR A 37 -3.29 2.73 11.91
C THR A 37 -3.54 1.68 10.83
N VAL A 38 -2.96 0.47 10.96
CA VAL A 38 -3.18 -0.60 9.97
C VAL A 38 -4.64 -1.06 9.98
N GLN A 39 -5.23 -1.22 11.17
CA GLN A 39 -6.64 -1.60 11.32
C GLN A 39 -7.58 -0.53 10.73
N LEU A 40 -7.31 0.73 11.03
CA LEU A 40 -8.10 1.87 10.56
C LEU A 40 -8.04 1.99 9.03
N LEU A 41 -6.83 2.01 8.45
CA LEU A 41 -6.68 2.11 6.99
C LEU A 41 -7.32 0.93 6.28
N TYR A 42 -7.11 -0.30 6.79
CA TYR A 42 -7.74 -1.50 6.24
C TYR A 42 -9.27 -1.40 6.25
N HIS A 43 -9.84 -0.89 7.34
CA HIS A 43 -11.27 -0.67 7.46
C HIS A 43 -11.75 0.41 6.49
N LEU A 44 -11.13 1.60 6.50
CA LEU A 44 -11.53 2.74 5.68
C LEU A 44 -11.51 2.42 4.18
N PHE A 45 -10.44 1.82 3.68
CA PHE A 45 -10.42 1.36 2.28
C PHE A 45 -11.55 0.37 2.03
N ASN A 46 -11.71 -0.64 2.90
CA ASN A 46 -12.72 -1.66 2.65
C ASN A 46 -14.17 -1.22 2.90
N LEU A 47 -14.43 -0.03 3.46
CA LEU A 47 -15.77 0.56 3.51
C LEU A 47 -16.29 0.95 2.11
N ARG A 48 -15.39 1.22 1.15
CA ARG A 48 -15.79 1.61 -0.20
C ARG A 48 -15.99 0.41 -1.11
N ASP A 49 -17.09 0.33 -1.86
CA ASP A 49 -17.35 -0.81 -2.75
C ASP A 49 -16.45 -0.88 -3.99
N ASP A 50 -15.84 0.24 -4.34
CA ASP A 50 -15.03 0.44 -5.55
C ASP A 50 -13.54 0.14 -5.34
N CYS A 51 -13.11 -0.18 -4.11
CA CYS A 51 -11.76 -0.66 -3.84
C CYS A 51 -11.75 -1.92 -2.95
N LEU A 52 -10.77 -2.78 -3.21
CA LEU A 52 -10.41 -3.88 -2.32
C LEU A 52 -9.06 -3.55 -1.72
N CYS A 53 -8.92 -3.78 -0.44
CA CYS A 53 -7.67 -3.59 0.27
C CYS A 53 -7.30 -4.89 0.96
N GLU A 54 -6.08 -5.36 0.70
CA GLU A 54 -5.50 -6.53 1.31
C GLU A 54 -4.22 -6.16 2.05
N ARG A 55 -3.98 -6.81 3.19
CA ARG A 55 -2.84 -6.49 4.06
C ARG A 55 -1.64 -7.31 3.66
N VAL A 56 -0.48 -6.66 3.60
CA VAL A 56 0.79 -7.30 3.30
C VAL A 56 1.79 -6.91 4.39
N PHE A 57 2.48 -7.91 4.94
CA PHE A 57 3.49 -7.70 5.98
C PHE A 57 4.85 -8.15 5.46
N ILE A 58 5.88 -7.34 5.66
CA ILE A 58 7.26 -7.69 5.29
C ILE A 58 7.89 -8.49 6.44
N ASP A 59 7.45 -9.74 6.56
CA ASP A 59 7.79 -10.65 7.67
C ASP A 59 8.94 -11.63 7.35
N GLY A 60 9.63 -11.42 6.24
CA GLY A 60 10.72 -12.27 5.76
C GLY A 60 10.32 -13.26 4.67
N SER A 61 9.03 -13.33 4.31
CA SER A 61 8.57 -13.98 3.07
C SER A 61 9.12 -13.26 1.83
N LYS A 62 9.50 -14.05 0.81
CA LYS A 62 10.12 -13.55 -0.44
C LYS A 62 9.54 -14.29 -1.66
N PRO A 63 8.66 -13.66 -2.48
CA PRO A 63 8.10 -12.32 -2.27
C PRO A 63 7.11 -12.27 -1.10
N PRO A 64 6.89 -11.09 -0.50
CA PRO A 64 5.78 -10.87 0.44
C PRO A 64 4.44 -11.11 -0.27
N ARG A 65 3.45 -11.58 0.50
CA ARG A 65 2.12 -11.91 -0.02
C ARG A 65 1.02 -11.33 0.86
N SER A 66 -0.11 -11.04 0.24
CA SER A 66 -1.30 -10.60 0.97
C SER A 66 -1.86 -11.70 1.85
N VAL A 67 -2.39 -11.29 3.01
CA VAL A 67 -2.98 -12.20 3.99
C VAL A 67 -4.28 -12.79 3.45
N GLU A 68 -5.08 -11.97 2.77
CA GLU A 68 -6.42 -12.29 2.32
C GLU A 68 -6.43 -13.35 1.20
N SER A 69 -5.63 -13.13 0.16
CA SER A 69 -5.67 -13.95 -1.06
C SER A 69 -4.32 -14.52 -1.50
N GLY A 70 -3.22 -14.17 -0.82
CA GLY A 70 -1.89 -14.68 -1.15
C GLY A 70 -1.25 -14.05 -2.40
N ARG A 71 -1.74 -12.89 -2.80
CA ARG A 71 -1.29 -12.11 -3.98
C ARG A 71 0.03 -11.40 -3.70
N THR A 72 0.85 -11.26 -4.72
CA THR A 72 2.12 -10.53 -4.62
C THR A 72 1.91 -9.06 -4.94
N LEU A 73 2.89 -8.19 -4.60
CA LEU A 73 2.72 -6.74 -4.67
C LEU A 73 2.44 -6.24 -6.11
N GLU A 74 2.95 -6.94 -7.11
CA GLU A 74 2.73 -6.65 -8.54
C GLU A 74 1.31 -6.93 -9.04
N ASP A 75 0.49 -7.67 -8.29
CA ASP A 75 -0.91 -7.92 -8.64
C ASP A 75 -1.82 -6.70 -8.35
N PHE A 76 -1.33 -5.73 -7.58
CA PHE A 76 -2.11 -4.59 -7.11
C PHE A 76 -1.92 -3.34 -7.97
N ASP A 77 -2.89 -2.44 -7.92
CA ASP A 77 -2.82 -1.14 -8.61
C ASP A 77 -2.04 -0.11 -7.77
N VAL A 78 -2.18 -0.20 -6.45
CA VAL A 78 -1.54 0.70 -5.49
C VAL A 78 -0.94 -0.09 -4.34
N ILE A 79 0.30 0.24 -3.99
CA ILE A 79 0.94 -0.12 -2.73
C ILE A 79 0.79 1.07 -1.80
N ALA A 80 -0.09 0.97 -0.81
CA ALA A 80 -0.25 1.96 0.24
C ALA A 80 0.52 1.49 1.48
N THR A 81 1.58 2.20 1.86
CA THR A 81 2.38 1.83 3.04
C THR A 81 2.23 2.85 4.15
N THR A 82 2.17 2.36 5.40
CA THR A 82 2.24 3.21 6.60
C THR A 82 3.50 2.88 7.38
N ILE A 83 4.34 3.89 7.66
CA ILE A 83 5.64 3.72 8.30
C ILE A 83 5.65 4.42 9.65
N SER A 84 5.74 3.63 10.71
CA SER A 84 5.69 4.13 12.10
C SER A 84 7.07 4.41 12.73
N TYR A 85 8.14 3.84 12.19
CA TYR A 85 9.52 4.02 12.67
C TYR A 85 10.53 3.78 11.53
N GLU A 86 11.75 4.29 11.68
CA GLU A 86 12.76 4.44 10.62
C GLU A 86 13.18 3.12 9.98
N ARG A 87 13.19 2.03 10.75
CA ARG A 87 13.49 0.69 10.22
C ARG A 87 12.48 0.27 9.13
N GLY A 88 11.27 0.84 9.11
CA GLY A 88 10.29 0.60 8.06
C GLY A 88 10.76 1.05 6.66
N TYR A 89 11.73 1.96 6.53
CA TYR A 89 12.35 2.27 5.24
C TYR A 89 13.05 1.06 4.64
N ILE A 90 13.87 0.38 5.45
CA ILE A 90 14.59 -0.83 5.04
C ILE A 90 13.58 -1.95 4.74
N GLY A 91 12.52 -2.06 5.55
CA GLY A 91 11.45 -3.03 5.32
C GLY A 91 10.74 -2.81 3.99
N LEU A 92 10.34 -1.57 3.69
CA LEU A 92 9.68 -1.21 2.44
C LEU A 92 10.58 -1.53 1.23
N LEU A 93 11.80 -0.99 1.21
CA LEU A 93 12.73 -1.21 0.09
C LEU A 93 13.10 -2.68 -0.06
N GLY A 94 13.25 -3.41 1.05
CA GLY A 94 13.45 -4.86 1.04
C GLY A 94 12.26 -5.61 0.42
N GLY A 95 11.03 -5.24 0.77
CA GLY A 95 9.81 -5.82 0.23
C GLY A 95 9.63 -5.57 -1.27
N LEU A 96 9.93 -4.36 -1.74
CA LEU A 96 9.92 -4.01 -3.17
C LEU A 96 10.94 -4.85 -3.94
N ARG A 97 12.19 -4.89 -3.46
CA ARG A 97 13.26 -5.72 -4.06
C ARG A 97 12.87 -7.18 -4.13
N ASP A 98 12.35 -7.73 -3.04
CA ASP A 98 11.99 -9.15 -2.94
C ASP A 98 10.75 -9.48 -3.79
N SER A 99 9.97 -8.48 -4.22
CA SER A 99 8.87 -8.60 -5.20
C SER A 99 9.31 -8.30 -6.64
N GLY A 100 10.59 -8.01 -6.88
CA GLY A 100 11.09 -7.64 -8.22
C GLY A 100 10.62 -6.28 -8.71
N ILE A 101 10.10 -5.42 -7.82
CA ILE A 101 9.71 -4.05 -8.15
C ILE A 101 10.96 -3.15 -8.11
N PRO A 102 11.27 -2.39 -9.18
CA PRO A 102 12.40 -1.47 -9.19
C PRO A 102 12.33 -0.48 -8.01
N LEU A 103 13.47 -0.27 -7.33
CA LEU A 103 13.49 0.57 -6.14
C LEU A 103 13.28 2.05 -6.47
N ARG A 104 13.96 2.54 -7.52
CA ARG A 104 13.86 3.95 -7.91
C ARG A 104 12.53 4.18 -8.60
N ARG A 105 11.83 5.25 -8.23
CA ARG A 105 10.55 5.64 -8.86
C ARG A 105 10.67 5.83 -10.37
N MET A 106 11.81 6.35 -10.84
CA MET A 106 12.07 6.62 -12.26
C MET A 106 12.19 5.34 -13.10
N ASP A 107 12.48 4.20 -12.47
CA ASP A 107 12.60 2.91 -13.16
C ASP A 107 11.25 2.15 -13.22
N ARG A 108 10.19 2.69 -12.61
CA ARG A 108 8.86 2.07 -12.52
C ARG A 108 7.93 2.60 -13.60
N ASP A 109 7.80 1.87 -14.70
CA ASP A 109 6.84 2.17 -15.76
C ASP A 109 5.37 1.88 -15.36
N TYR A 110 4.46 1.92 -16.34
CA TYR A 110 3.01 1.74 -16.17
C TYR A 110 2.59 0.36 -15.64
N ARG A 111 3.48 -0.65 -15.67
CA ARG A 111 3.18 -2.02 -15.24
C ARG A 111 3.30 -2.20 -13.73
N TYR A 112 3.99 -1.29 -13.05
CA TYR A 112 4.19 -1.36 -11.61
C TYR A 112 3.14 -0.55 -10.86
N PRO A 113 2.73 -0.97 -9.65
CA PRO A 113 1.80 -0.22 -8.83
C PRO A 113 2.32 1.18 -8.50
N ILE A 114 1.39 2.09 -8.20
CA ILE A 114 1.71 3.37 -7.57
C ILE A 114 2.11 3.10 -6.12
N LEU A 115 3.23 3.65 -5.68
CA LEU A 115 3.70 3.56 -4.30
C LEU A 115 3.33 4.83 -3.55
N LEU A 116 2.33 4.72 -2.67
CA LEU A 116 1.88 5.75 -1.76
C LEU A 116 2.46 5.50 -0.37
N ALA A 117 3.25 6.44 0.17
CA ALA A 117 3.81 6.33 1.52
C ALA A 117 3.21 7.36 2.47
N GLY A 118 2.68 6.89 3.59
CA GLY A 118 2.21 7.71 4.70
C GLY A 118 2.73 7.22 6.05
N GLY A 119 2.22 7.83 7.12
CA GLY A 119 2.67 7.59 8.48
C GLY A 119 3.72 8.58 8.95
N ILE A 120 3.95 8.62 10.27
CA ILE A 120 4.67 9.71 10.92
C ILE A 120 6.08 9.93 10.35
N VAL A 121 6.80 8.87 9.99
CA VAL A 121 8.19 8.96 9.56
C VAL A 121 8.34 9.59 8.17
N PRO A 122 7.69 9.07 7.10
CA PRO A 122 7.77 9.68 5.78
C PRO A 122 7.15 11.09 5.76
N THR A 123 6.13 11.36 6.57
CA THR A 123 5.58 12.71 6.69
C THR A 123 6.53 13.68 7.42
N SER A 124 7.32 13.21 8.38
CA SER A 124 8.28 14.07 9.10
C SER A 124 9.56 14.37 8.31
N ASN A 125 9.99 13.45 7.45
CA ASN A 125 11.17 13.64 6.60
C ASN A 125 11.03 12.89 5.25
N PRO A 126 10.28 13.47 4.29
CA PRO A 126 9.99 12.82 3.01
C PRO A 126 11.22 12.65 2.12
N THR A 127 12.24 13.52 2.26
CA THR A 127 13.48 13.50 1.47
C THR A 127 14.21 12.16 1.51
N VAL A 128 14.08 11.40 2.61
CA VAL A 128 14.72 10.07 2.71
C VAL A 128 14.19 9.07 1.67
N LEU A 129 12.92 9.23 1.26
CA LEU A 129 12.25 8.33 0.34
C LEU A 129 11.89 8.95 -1.02
N GLU A 130 12.27 10.20 -1.29
CA GLU A 130 11.84 10.95 -2.48
C GLU A 130 12.17 10.25 -3.81
N ASP A 131 13.32 9.58 -3.85
CA ASP A 131 13.81 8.82 -5.00
C ASP A 131 13.10 7.47 -5.20
N TYR A 132 12.33 7.03 -4.21
CA TYR A 132 11.77 5.68 -4.13
C TYR A 132 10.26 5.66 -4.16
N VAL A 133 9.58 6.67 -3.60
CA VAL A 133 8.12 6.76 -3.45
C VAL A 133 7.52 7.65 -4.54
N ASP A 134 6.32 7.30 -5.02
CA ASP A 134 5.63 8.09 -6.04
C ASP A 134 4.87 9.26 -5.43
N VAL A 135 4.11 8.98 -4.37
CA VAL A 135 3.22 9.95 -3.70
C VAL A 135 3.39 9.83 -2.20
N PHE A 136 3.49 10.96 -1.51
CA PHE A 136 3.48 11.00 -0.05
C PHE A 136 2.09 11.41 0.44
N ALA A 137 1.49 10.58 1.30
CA ALA A 137 0.23 10.89 1.96
C ALA A 137 0.51 11.72 3.22
N VAL A 138 0.21 13.02 3.18
CA VAL A 138 0.41 13.96 4.29
C VAL A 138 -0.92 14.47 4.80
N GLY A 139 -1.22 14.23 6.09
CA GLY A 139 -2.46 14.64 6.72
C GLY A 139 -3.35 13.47 7.12
N ASP A 140 -4.66 13.71 7.14
CA ASP A 140 -5.65 12.74 7.63
C ASP A 140 -5.97 11.68 6.57
N ALA A 141 -6.13 10.44 7.03
CA ALA A 141 -6.31 9.30 6.15
C ALA A 141 -7.62 9.33 5.36
N GLU A 142 -8.72 9.76 5.98
CA GLU A 142 -10.06 9.75 5.36
C GLU A 142 -10.12 10.56 4.05
N PRO A 143 -9.76 11.87 4.02
CA PRO A 143 -9.79 12.64 2.78
C PRO A 143 -8.81 12.11 1.74
N ILE A 144 -7.62 11.68 2.17
CA ILE A 144 -6.58 11.13 1.30
C ILE A 144 -7.05 9.85 0.60
N ILE A 145 -7.78 8.98 1.31
CA ILE A 145 -8.31 7.74 0.75
C ILE A 145 -9.38 8.04 -0.29
N ASP A 146 -10.30 8.95 0.01
CA ASP A 146 -11.38 9.30 -0.91
C ASP A 146 -10.81 9.93 -2.18
N GLU A 147 -9.90 10.91 -2.05
CA GLU A 147 -9.24 11.55 -3.18
C GLU A 147 -8.41 10.56 -4.01
N LEU A 148 -7.64 9.67 -3.36
CA LEU A 148 -6.88 8.62 -4.04
C LEU A 148 -7.78 7.75 -4.91
N VAL A 149 -8.92 7.31 -4.37
CA VAL A 149 -9.85 6.42 -5.08
C VAL A 149 -10.55 7.19 -6.20
N GLU A 150 -10.99 8.42 -5.97
CA GLU A 150 -11.62 9.26 -7.00
C GLU A 150 -10.67 9.52 -8.18
N VAL A 151 -9.44 9.95 -7.89
CA VAL A 151 -8.40 10.13 -8.93
C VAL A 151 -8.13 8.84 -9.69
N TYR A 152 -8.12 7.69 -8.99
CA TYR A 152 -7.92 6.39 -9.64
C TYR A 152 -9.03 6.06 -10.65
N MET A 153 -10.28 6.41 -10.33
CA MET A 153 -11.44 6.17 -11.20
C MET A 153 -11.50 7.14 -12.38
N GLU A 154 -11.17 8.42 -12.15
CA GLU A 154 -11.22 9.47 -13.18
C GLU A 154 -10.05 9.36 -14.17
N GLN A 155 -8.86 8.99 -13.69
CA GLN A 155 -7.66 8.93 -14.51
C GLN A 155 -7.38 7.50 -15.00
N HIS A 156 -7.25 7.34 -16.31
CA HIS A 156 -7.03 6.03 -16.94
C HIS A 156 -5.56 5.70 -17.24
N SER A 157 -4.65 6.65 -16.99
CA SER A 157 -3.21 6.44 -17.14
C SER A 157 -2.49 6.61 -15.81
N LYS A 158 -1.41 5.85 -15.60
CA LYS A 158 -0.56 6.01 -14.41
C LYS A 158 -0.02 7.43 -14.29
N GLN A 159 0.40 8.03 -15.41
CA GLN A 159 0.93 9.39 -15.42
C GLN A 159 -0.13 10.43 -14.99
N GLY A 160 -1.35 10.35 -15.55
CA GLY A 160 -2.45 11.24 -15.16
C GLY A 160 -2.84 11.09 -13.69
N ARG A 161 -2.80 9.86 -13.14
CA ARG A 161 -2.99 9.61 -11.71
C ARG A 161 -1.91 10.31 -10.88
N LEU A 162 -0.64 10.15 -11.23
CA LEU A 162 0.47 10.78 -10.49
C LEU A 162 0.41 12.30 -10.55
N GLU A 163 0.07 12.88 -11.70
CA GLU A 163 -0.10 14.33 -11.86
C GLU A 163 -1.24 14.88 -10.99
N ALA A 164 -2.39 14.20 -10.98
CA ALA A 164 -3.52 14.59 -10.13
C ALA A 164 -3.19 14.45 -8.63
N LEU A 165 -2.50 13.37 -8.23
CA LEU A 165 -2.10 13.13 -6.84
C LEU A 165 -0.94 14.04 -6.37
N SER A 166 -0.27 14.76 -7.26
CA SER A 166 0.84 15.66 -6.90
C SER A 166 0.38 16.92 -6.16
N GLY A 167 -0.94 17.20 -6.18
CA GLY A 167 -1.56 18.35 -5.49
C GLY A 167 -2.07 18.06 -4.08
N MET A 168 -2.00 16.80 -3.64
CA MET A 168 -2.35 16.33 -2.28
C MET A 168 -1.29 16.72 -1.25
#